data_AF-A0A7Z0RYR5-F1
#
_entry.id   AF-A0A7Z0RYR5-F1
#
_cell.length_a   1.000
_cell.length_b   1.000
_cell.length_c   1.000
_cell.angle_alpha   90.00
_cell.angle_beta   90.00
_cell.angle_gamma   90.00
#
_symmetry.space_group_name_H-M   'P 1'
#
loop_
_entity.id
_entity.type
_entity.pdbx_description
1 polymer ?
#
loop_
_entity_poly.entity_id
_entity_poly.type
_entity_poly.pdbx_seq_one_letter_code
_entity_poly.pdbx_strand_id
1 'polypeptide(L)'
;MKIDLTALEHARVLVVGDVMLDRYWHGGTSRISPEAPVPVVRVEDVEDRPGGAANVALNITSLGGHAVLAGVVGDDENAKLLEASLTASDVSTYFQRSAEIPTITKLRVMSRNQQLLRLDFEQRLDSVDTSELLAQVEKALPDCDVVILSDYGKGTLNQVENLIANARARGKRVLIDPKGQDFSKYRGASLITPNLTEFEAVVGACATDAELSTRGEALRAELELEALLITRSEKGMTLIREGHAPLHLPTRAQEVFDVTGAGDTVIGLMGLALAAGHAFPEAMMLANLGAGLVVAKPGTATLSIAELYTALHGDKLAEFGVIEPTVLIEAVRAAQLRGEQVVMTNGCFDILHAGHVAYLEQAKRLGDRLIVAVNDDASIGRLKGPKRPINPLNRRMQVLAGLGAVDWVVPFSDDTPQALIEAVLPDILVKGGDYRPEDIAGGAAVIANGGGVKVLGFEDGVSTSAMISSILDRER
;
A
#
# COMPACT_ATOMS: atom_id res chain seq x y z
N MET A 1 0.94 -17.74 -4.93
CA MET A 1 2.01 -16.80 -4.52
C MET A 1 1.55 -16.11 -3.27
N LYS A 2 2.33 -16.13 -2.19
CA LYS A 2 2.03 -15.39 -0.96
C LYS A 2 2.82 -14.09 -1.05
N ILE A 3 2.16 -12.98 -1.37
CA ILE A 3 2.82 -11.67 -1.30
C ILE A 3 2.85 -11.27 0.17
N ASP A 4 4.04 -10.94 0.65
CA ASP A 4 4.25 -10.40 1.98
C ASP A 4 4.29 -8.87 1.93
N LEU A 5 3.17 -8.23 2.24
CA LEU A 5 3.10 -6.76 2.28
C LEU A 5 3.87 -6.16 3.46
N THR A 6 4.18 -6.94 4.50
CA THR A 6 4.92 -6.43 5.67
C THR A 6 6.39 -6.17 5.33
N ALA A 7 6.93 -6.88 4.34
CA ALA A 7 8.29 -6.66 3.85
C ALA A 7 8.47 -5.28 3.19
N LEU A 8 7.39 -4.63 2.74
CA LEU A 8 7.44 -3.28 2.15
C LEU A 8 7.85 -2.23 3.20
N GLU A 9 7.55 -2.43 4.48
CA GLU A 9 7.84 -1.49 5.57
C GLU A 9 9.35 -1.28 5.81
N HIS A 10 10.18 -2.21 5.36
CA HIS A 10 11.64 -2.16 5.53
C HIS A 10 12.38 -1.80 4.24
N ALA A 11 11.66 -1.66 3.13
CA ALA A 11 12.25 -1.42 1.82
C ALA A 11 12.65 0.05 1.67
N ARG A 12 13.90 0.28 1.24
CA ARG A 12 14.47 1.62 1.06
C ARG A 12 14.67 1.92 -0.41
N VAL A 13 14.01 2.96 -0.91
CA VAL A 13 14.02 3.32 -2.33
C VAL A 13 14.61 4.73 -2.49
N LEU A 14 15.63 4.84 -3.33
CA LEU A 14 16.20 6.12 -3.75
C LEU A 14 15.56 6.54 -5.07
N VAL A 15 14.76 7.60 -5.04
CA VAL A 15 14.17 8.23 -6.24
C VAL A 15 15.06 9.40 -6.65
N VAL A 16 15.43 9.44 -7.93
CA VAL A 16 16.18 10.54 -8.54
C VAL A 16 15.43 11.00 -9.78
N GLY A 17 15.15 12.29 -9.94
CA GLY A 17 14.44 12.72 -11.13
C GLY A 17 13.97 14.15 -11.14
N ASP A 18 13.11 14.45 -12.10
CA ASP A 18 12.52 15.76 -12.27
C ASP A 18 11.46 16.02 -11.17
N VAL A 19 11.80 16.92 -10.27
CA VAL A 19 10.99 17.28 -9.10
C VAL A 19 10.13 18.51 -9.44
N MET A 20 8.83 18.45 -9.16
CA MET A 20 7.92 19.57 -9.47
C MET A 20 6.84 19.79 -8.42
N LEU A 21 6.27 20.99 -8.41
CA LEU A 21 5.12 21.38 -7.61
C LEU A 21 3.88 21.46 -8.50
N ASP A 22 2.88 20.61 -8.25
CA ASP A 22 1.56 20.71 -8.85
C ASP A 22 0.69 21.64 -8.00
N ARG A 23 0.33 22.81 -8.54
CA ARG A 23 -0.48 23.83 -7.87
C ARG A 23 -1.88 23.87 -8.45
N TYR A 24 -2.90 23.96 -7.62
CA TYR A 24 -4.29 24.04 -8.01
C TYR A 24 -4.91 25.31 -7.43
N TRP A 25 -5.46 26.14 -8.30
CA TRP A 25 -6.24 27.32 -7.91
C TRP A 25 -7.71 27.05 -8.16
N HIS A 26 -8.49 26.92 -7.09
CA HIS A 26 -9.91 26.66 -7.14
C HIS A 26 -10.69 27.96 -6.99
N GLY A 27 -11.65 28.18 -7.90
CA GLY A 27 -12.43 29.39 -7.88
C GLY A 27 -13.65 29.37 -8.79
N GLY A 28 -14.66 30.17 -8.44
CA GLY A 28 -15.85 30.34 -9.27
C GLY A 28 -15.60 31.27 -10.47
N THR A 29 -16.16 30.91 -11.62
CA THR A 29 -16.26 31.79 -12.81
C THR A 29 -17.68 32.33 -12.95
N SER A 30 -17.96 33.46 -12.30
CA SER A 30 -19.30 34.09 -12.30
C SER A 30 -19.48 35.18 -13.36
N ARG A 31 -18.41 35.68 -13.96
CA ARG A 31 -18.45 36.76 -14.96
C ARG A 31 -17.35 36.64 -16.02
N ILE A 32 -17.58 37.30 -17.15
CA ILE A 32 -16.59 37.54 -18.21
C ILE A 32 -15.86 38.86 -17.93
N SER A 33 -14.58 38.94 -18.30
CA SER A 33 -13.78 40.15 -18.13
C SER A 33 -14.29 41.29 -19.04
N PRO A 34 -14.33 42.55 -18.55
CA PRO A 34 -14.61 43.71 -19.41
C PRO A 34 -13.42 44.08 -20.33
N GLU A 35 -12.22 43.55 -20.07
CA GLU A 35 -11.00 43.86 -20.82
C GLU A 35 -10.77 42.94 -22.02
N ALA A 36 -11.24 41.69 -21.92
CA ALA A 36 -11.11 40.68 -22.96
C ALA A 36 -12.23 39.63 -22.81
N PRO A 37 -12.63 38.91 -23.87
CA PRO A 37 -13.67 37.88 -23.81
C PRO A 37 -13.17 36.58 -23.14
N VAL A 38 -12.70 36.68 -21.91
CA VAL A 38 -12.15 35.59 -21.09
C VAL A 38 -12.86 35.49 -19.74
N PRO A 39 -13.00 34.29 -19.16
CA PRO A 39 -13.56 34.13 -17.82
C PRO A 39 -12.72 34.82 -16.74
N VAL A 40 -13.37 35.43 -15.76
CA VAL A 40 -12.69 35.88 -14.52
C VAL A 40 -12.88 34.80 -13.47
N VAL A 41 -11.77 34.22 -13.01
CA VAL A 41 -11.75 33.26 -11.91
C VAL A 41 -11.47 34.02 -10.61
N ARG A 42 -12.39 33.94 -9.66
CA ARG A 42 -12.12 34.39 -8.30
C ARG A 42 -11.54 33.21 -7.52
N VAL A 43 -10.23 33.21 -7.32
CA VAL A 43 -9.54 32.17 -6.54
C VAL A 43 -9.96 32.28 -5.08
N GLU A 44 -10.44 31.16 -4.51
CA GLU A 44 -10.93 31.05 -3.14
C GLU A 44 -10.11 30.03 -2.34
N ASP A 45 -9.57 29.02 -3.03
CA ASP A 45 -8.78 27.96 -2.43
C ASP A 45 -7.55 27.63 -3.29
N VAL A 46 -6.46 27.32 -2.61
CA VAL A 46 -5.14 27.04 -3.21
C VAL A 46 -4.60 25.77 -2.59
N GLU A 47 -4.35 24.78 -3.44
CA GLU A 47 -3.80 23.50 -3.03
C GLU A 47 -2.47 23.27 -3.75
N ASP A 48 -1.44 22.88 -2.98
CA ASP A 48 -0.10 22.58 -3.48
C ASP A 48 0.21 21.11 -3.20
N ARG A 49 0.66 20.38 -4.23
CA ARG A 49 0.98 18.95 -4.15
C ARG A 49 2.34 18.65 -4.76
N PRO A 50 3.14 17.73 -4.17
CA PRO A 50 4.34 17.22 -4.81
C PRO A 50 4.00 16.46 -6.10
N GLY A 51 4.72 16.77 -7.18
CA GLY A 51 4.53 16.18 -8.51
C GLY A 51 5.83 15.59 -9.07
N GLY A 52 5.71 14.82 -10.15
CA GLY A 52 6.86 14.20 -10.81
C GLY A 52 7.55 13.16 -9.94
N ALA A 53 8.88 13.19 -9.91
CA ALA A 53 9.67 12.31 -9.04
C ALA A 53 9.26 12.42 -7.55
N ALA A 54 8.76 13.57 -7.12
CA ALA A 54 8.26 13.76 -5.76
C ALA A 54 6.97 12.95 -5.49
N ASN A 55 6.08 12.82 -6.48
CA ASN A 55 4.89 11.99 -6.37
C ASN A 55 5.24 10.49 -6.31
N VAL A 56 6.28 10.05 -7.02
CA VAL A 56 6.81 8.68 -6.89
C VAL A 56 7.27 8.41 -5.45
N ALA A 57 8.02 9.34 -4.85
CA ALA A 57 8.48 9.23 -3.48
C ALA A 57 7.32 9.19 -2.46
N LEU A 58 6.28 10.01 -2.67
CA LEU A 58 5.06 9.97 -1.84
C LEU A 58 4.32 8.64 -1.93
N ASN A 59 4.22 8.04 -3.12
CA ASN A 59 3.60 6.72 -3.29
C ASN A 59 4.36 5.63 -2.54
N ILE A 60 5.69 5.76 -2.43
CA ILE A 60 6.52 4.82 -1.67
C ILE A 60 6.23 4.93 -0.16
N THR A 61 6.22 6.15 0.39
CA THR A 61 5.99 6.33 1.84
C THR A 61 4.54 6.06 2.24
N SER A 62 3.56 6.34 1.38
CA SER A 62 2.14 6.02 1.66
C SER A 62 1.87 4.52 1.77
N LEU A 63 2.77 3.69 1.25
CA LEU A 63 2.72 2.23 1.31
C LEU A 63 3.61 1.64 2.43
N GLY A 64 4.15 2.49 3.30
CA GLY A 64 4.98 2.10 4.45
C GLY A 64 6.47 2.01 4.15
N GLY A 65 6.90 2.17 2.90
CA GLY A 65 8.31 2.12 2.53
C GLY A 65 9.08 3.38 2.91
N HIS A 66 10.42 3.29 2.89
CA HIS A 66 11.30 4.43 3.10
C HIS A 66 11.72 5.05 1.76
N ALA A 67 11.39 6.31 1.53
CA ALA A 67 11.78 7.05 0.33
C ALA A 67 12.84 8.11 0.62
N VAL A 68 13.87 8.09 -0.21
CA VAL A 68 14.82 9.19 -0.35
C VAL A 68 14.61 9.80 -1.73
N LEU A 69 14.46 11.11 -1.82
CA LEU A 69 14.25 11.84 -3.07
C LEU A 69 15.43 12.77 -3.35
N ALA A 70 16.06 12.62 -4.51
CA ALA A 70 17.08 13.53 -5.00
C ALA A 70 16.65 14.21 -6.31
N GLY A 71 16.97 15.50 -6.46
CA GLY A 71 16.62 16.25 -7.66
C GLY A 71 17.17 17.68 -7.67
N VAL A 72 16.84 18.41 -8.72
CA VAL A 72 17.23 19.82 -8.88
C VAL A 72 16.00 20.71 -8.68
N VAL A 73 16.14 21.75 -7.86
CA VAL A 73 15.08 22.73 -7.59
C VAL A 73 15.62 24.16 -7.68
N GLY A 74 14.73 25.14 -7.84
CA GLY A 74 15.09 26.54 -7.74
C GLY A 74 15.37 26.94 -6.29
N ASP A 75 16.13 28.01 -6.07
CA ASP A 75 16.21 28.66 -4.76
C ASP A 75 15.03 29.63 -4.56
N ASP A 76 13.84 29.07 -4.45
CA ASP A 76 12.58 29.82 -4.39
C ASP A 76 11.59 29.28 -3.34
N GLU A 77 10.47 29.98 -3.17
CA GLU A 77 9.42 29.59 -2.23
C GLU A 77 8.74 28.26 -2.61
N ASN A 78 8.65 27.95 -3.91
CA ASN A 78 8.05 26.70 -4.36
C ASN A 78 8.89 25.49 -3.94
N ALA A 79 10.23 25.59 -3.97
CA ALA A 79 11.12 24.56 -3.42
C ALA A 79 10.91 24.36 -1.91
N LYS A 80 10.75 25.45 -1.15
CA LYS A 80 10.52 25.38 0.30
C LYS A 80 9.18 24.71 0.64
N LEU A 81 8.11 25.06 -0.09
CA LEU A 81 6.79 24.43 0.06
C LEU A 81 6.86 22.94 -0.24
N LEU A 82 7.55 22.57 -1.33
CA LEU A 82 7.71 21.19 -1.72
C LEU A 82 8.49 20.37 -0.68
N GLU A 83 9.62 20.89 -0.20
CA GLU A 83 10.44 20.25 0.83
C GLU A 83 9.68 20.08 2.15
N ALA A 84 8.90 21.09 2.57
CA ALA A 84 8.05 20.99 3.75
C ALA A 84 6.97 19.91 3.61
N SER A 85 6.31 19.83 2.44
CA SER A 85 5.30 18.80 2.17
C SER A 85 5.91 17.40 2.17
N LEU A 86 7.10 17.22 1.59
CA LEU A 86 7.79 15.93 1.53
C LEU A 86 8.26 15.49 2.91
N THR A 87 8.81 16.41 3.71
CA THR A 87 9.22 16.13 5.09
C THR A 87 8.03 15.73 5.96
N ALA A 88 6.88 16.37 5.78
CA ALA A 88 5.64 16.01 6.48
C ALA A 88 5.09 14.62 6.10
N SER A 89 5.58 14.03 5.00
CA SER A 89 5.26 12.68 4.53
C SER A 89 6.44 11.70 4.67
N ASP A 90 7.38 12.01 5.57
CA ASP A 90 8.56 11.19 5.90
C ASP A 90 9.48 10.87 4.71
N VAL A 91 9.48 11.71 3.67
CA VAL A 91 10.41 11.63 2.54
C VAL A 91 11.68 12.42 2.87
N SER A 92 12.83 11.76 2.85
CA SER A 92 14.13 12.45 2.99
C SER A 92 14.54 13.11 1.67
N THR A 93 14.91 14.38 1.68
CA THR A 93 15.24 15.15 0.47
C THR A 93 16.74 15.44 0.33
N TYR A 94 17.24 15.29 -0.89
CA TYR A 94 18.58 15.70 -1.33
C TYR A 94 18.44 16.59 -2.57
N PHE A 95 18.18 17.86 -2.35
CA PHE A 95 17.98 18.82 -3.42
C PHE A 95 19.25 19.63 -3.71
N GLN A 96 19.63 19.65 -4.97
CA GLN A 96 20.53 20.65 -5.49
C GLN A 96 19.73 21.93 -5.79
N ARG A 97 20.04 23.01 -5.09
CA ARG A 97 19.38 24.31 -5.28
C ARG A 97 20.13 25.16 -6.29
N SER A 98 19.40 25.84 -7.16
CA SER A 98 19.98 26.80 -8.11
C SER A 98 19.19 28.11 -8.14
N ALA A 99 19.91 29.24 -8.06
CA ALA A 99 19.31 30.57 -8.16
C ALA A 99 18.98 30.97 -9.62
N GLU A 100 19.42 30.18 -10.61
CA GLU A 100 19.30 30.51 -12.03
C GLU A 100 18.02 29.95 -12.68
N ILE A 101 17.40 28.94 -12.04
CA ILE A 101 16.22 28.24 -12.54
C ILE A 101 15.09 28.35 -11.53
N PRO A 102 13.82 28.43 -11.99
CA PRO A 102 12.68 28.25 -11.11
C PRO A 102 12.46 26.76 -10.79
N THR A 103 11.94 26.47 -9.61
CA THR A 103 11.36 25.15 -9.31
C THR A 103 10.22 24.86 -10.28
N ILE A 104 10.28 23.71 -10.95
CA ILE A 104 9.28 23.30 -11.94
C ILE A 104 7.90 23.33 -11.28
N THR A 105 7.00 24.17 -11.79
CA THR A 105 5.66 24.35 -11.21
C THR A 105 4.60 24.21 -12.28
N LYS A 106 3.60 23.37 -12.03
CA LYS A 106 2.45 23.12 -12.90
C LYS A 106 1.20 23.65 -12.23
N LEU A 107 0.80 24.87 -12.58
CA LEU A 107 -0.37 25.52 -12.00
C LEU A 107 -1.61 25.24 -12.85
N ARG A 108 -2.64 24.63 -12.27
CA ARG A 108 -3.94 24.34 -12.87
C ARG A 108 -5.00 25.25 -12.27
N VAL A 109 -5.74 25.96 -13.11
CA VAL A 109 -6.86 26.81 -12.68
C VAL A 109 -8.16 26.02 -12.85
N MET A 110 -8.88 25.80 -11.75
CA MET A 110 -10.04 24.93 -11.64
C MET A 110 -11.31 25.75 -11.33
N SER A 111 -12.41 25.47 -12.04
CA SER A 111 -13.74 26.03 -11.75
C SER A 111 -14.80 24.95 -11.92
N ARG A 112 -15.65 24.75 -10.90
CA ARG A 112 -16.73 23.74 -10.91
C ARG A 112 -16.28 22.36 -11.41
N ASN A 113 -15.14 21.87 -10.90
CA ASN A 113 -14.50 20.60 -11.27
C ASN A 113 -14.03 20.51 -12.74
N GLN A 114 -13.93 21.63 -13.45
CA GLN A 114 -13.35 21.71 -14.78
C GLN A 114 -12.03 22.47 -14.74
N GLN A 115 -11.00 21.93 -15.40
CA GLN A 115 -9.76 22.65 -15.63
C GLN A 115 -9.94 23.68 -16.76
N LEU A 116 -9.69 24.96 -16.45
CA LEU A 116 -9.81 26.07 -17.38
C LEU A 116 -8.50 26.34 -18.13
N LEU A 117 -7.39 26.32 -17.41
CA LEU A 117 -6.06 26.63 -17.93
C LEU A 117 -4.98 25.90 -17.13
N ARG A 118 -3.85 25.61 -17.80
CA ARG A 118 -2.61 25.19 -17.14
C ARG A 118 -1.50 26.19 -17.47
N LEU A 119 -0.77 26.62 -16.45
CA LEU A 119 0.41 27.48 -16.54
C LEU A 119 1.62 26.66 -16.07
N ASP A 120 2.59 26.51 -16.97
CA ASP A 120 3.81 25.77 -16.70
C ASP A 120 4.95 26.78 -16.47
N PHE A 121 5.52 26.78 -15.26
CA PHE A 121 6.69 27.59 -14.90
C PHE A 121 7.90 26.66 -14.81
N GLU A 122 8.68 26.60 -15.87
CA GLU A 122 9.83 25.71 -15.97
C GLU A 122 10.88 26.25 -16.93
N GLN A 123 12.12 25.84 -16.72
CA GLN A 123 13.22 25.99 -17.67
C GLN A 123 13.85 24.62 -17.91
N ARG A 124 14.42 24.41 -19.10
CA ARG A 124 15.14 23.16 -19.40
C ARG A 124 16.43 23.11 -18.58
N LEU A 125 16.67 21.98 -17.94
CA LEU A 125 17.81 21.75 -17.06
C LEU A 125 18.98 21.03 -17.75
N ASP A 126 18.88 20.77 -19.06
CA ASP A 126 19.88 19.97 -19.79
C ASP A 126 21.32 20.54 -19.65
N SER A 127 21.46 21.86 -19.59
CA SER A 127 22.74 22.56 -19.45
C SER A 127 23.12 22.90 -18.01
N VAL A 128 22.30 22.53 -17.02
CA VAL A 128 22.60 22.77 -15.60
C VAL A 128 23.65 21.75 -15.16
N ASP A 129 24.68 22.22 -14.46
CA ASP A 129 25.66 21.34 -13.84
C ASP A 129 25.00 20.54 -12.71
N THR A 130 24.85 19.23 -12.88
CA THR A 130 24.23 18.31 -11.90
C THR A 130 25.27 17.52 -11.10
N SER A 131 26.53 17.98 -11.04
CA SER A 131 27.61 17.30 -10.32
C SER A 131 27.35 17.20 -8.82
N GLU A 132 26.70 18.21 -8.21
CA GLU A 132 26.32 18.14 -6.80
C GLU A 132 25.24 17.08 -6.57
N LEU A 133 24.20 17.04 -7.40
CA LEU A 133 23.18 15.99 -7.36
C LEU A 133 23.81 14.59 -7.46
N LEU A 134 24.73 14.39 -8.41
CA LEU A 134 25.42 13.10 -8.56
C LEU A 134 26.17 12.71 -7.28
N ALA A 135 26.89 13.65 -6.65
CA ALA A 135 27.59 13.41 -5.39
C ALA A 135 26.64 13.12 -4.21
N GLN A 136 25.46 13.74 -4.18
CA GLN A 136 24.42 13.46 -3.19
C GLN A 136 23.86 12.04 -3.38
N VAL A 137 23.55 11.65 -4.63
CA VAL A 137 23.10 10.30 -4.98
C VAL A 137 24.14 9.26 -4.58
N GLU A 138 25.42 9.47 -4.90
CA GLU A 138 26.50 8.54 -4.56
C GLU A 138 26.61 8.27 -3.05
N LYS A 139 26.35 9.28 -2.22
CA LYS A 139 26.33 9.14 -0.75
C LYS A 139 25.12 8.37 -0.24
N ALA A 140 23.98 8.47 -0.92
CA ALA A 140 22.75 7.78 -0.54
C ALA A 140 22.70 6.31 -1.01
N LEU A 141 23.43 5.96 -2.08
CA LEU A 141 23.42 4.60 -2.67
C LEU A 141 23.69 3.44 -1.68
N PRO A 142 24.59 3.53 -0.68
CA PRO A 142 24.80 2.45 0.27
C PRO A 142 23.55 2.10 1.09
N ASP A 143 22.72 3.10 1.37
CA ASP A 143 21.57 3.03 2.29
C ASP A 143 20.23 2.78 1.59
N CYS A 144 20.22 2.54 0.27
CA CYS A 144 19.02 2.14 -0.46
C CYS A 144 19.12 0.71 -1.01
N ASP A 145 17.99 0.07 -1.27
CA ASP A 145 17.93 -1.28 -1.83
C ASP A 145 17.71 -1.23 -3.35
N VAL A 146 16.93 -0.26 -3.83
CA VAL A 146 16.61 -0.01 -5.24
C VAL A 146 16.70 1.48 -5.57
N VAL A 147 17.10 1.80 -6.80
CA VAL A 147 17.09 3.16 -7.35
C VAL A 147 15.99 3.29 -8.42
N ILE A 148 15.21 4.36 -8.35
CA ILE A 148 14.25 4.77 -9.38
C ILE A 148 14.75 6.07 -10.01
N LEU A 149 14.87 6.10 -11.35
CA LEU A 149 15.14 7.29 -12.13
C LEU A 149 13.84 7.72 -12.82
N SER A 150 13.25 8.83 -12.38
CA SER A 150 11.97 9.32 -12.88
C SER A 150 12.20 10.48 -13.85
N ASP A 151 12.17 10.19 -15.16
CA ASP A 151 12.44 11.15 -16.22
C ASP A 151 11.14 11.78 -16.74
N TYR A 152 11.00 13.09 -16.60
CA TYR A 152 9.90 13.86 -17.19
C TYR A 152 10.35 14.71 -18.38
N GLY A 153 11.59 14.52 -18.84
CA GLY A 153 12.21 15.27 -19.93
C GLY A 153 12.49 16.72 -19.54
N LYS A 154 12.73 17.02 -18.26
CA LYS A 154 13.03 18.38 -17.80
C LYS A 154 14.52 18.64 -17.65
N GLY A 155 15.35 17.59 -17.63
CA GLY A 155 16.80 17.67 -17.75
C GLY A 155 17.56 17.40 -16.45
N THR A 156 16.88 17.08 -15.34
CA THR A 156 17.56 16.70 -14.08
C THR A 156 18.45 15.46 -14.27
N LEU A 157 18.01 14.56 -15.15
CA LEU A 157 18.71 13.32 -15.50
C LEU A 157 19.63 13.49 -16.73
N ASN A 158 20.32 14.62 -16.86
CA ASN A 158 21.28 14.87 -17.95
C ASN A 158 22.58 14.03 -17.86
N GLN A 159 22.79 13.32 -16.75
CA GLN A 159 23.89 12.35 -16.54
C GLN A 159 23.35 10.96 -16.18
N VAL A 160 22.23 10.54 -16.81
CA VAL A 160 21.52 9.30 -16.48
C VAL A 160 22.40 8.05 -16.64
N GLU A 161 23.30 8.02 -17.63
CA GLU A 161 24.23 6.91 -17.87
C GLU A 161 25.19 6.73 -16.69
N ASN A 162 25.69 7.85 -16.11
CA ASN A 162 26.56 7.82 -14.93
C ASN A 162 25.79 7.33 -13.70
N LEU A 163 24.54 7.78 -13.52
CA LEU A 163 23.68 7.33 -12.42
C LEU A 163 23.41 5.82 -12.51
N ILE A 164 23.07 5.31 -13.69
CA ILE A 164 22.87 3.88 -13.95
C ILE A 164 24.16 3.12 -13.64
N ALA A 165 25.29 3.50 -14.25
CA ALA A 165 26.57 2.81 -14.07
C ALA A 165 26.98 2.76 -12.59
N ASN A 166 26.86 3.88 -11.86
CA ASN A 166 27.23 3.99 -10.46
C ASN A 166 26.38 3.10 -9.53
N ALA A 167 25.08 3.04 -9.77
CA ALA A 167 24.16 2.20 -9.01
C ALA A 167 24.38 0.70 -9.32
N ARG A 168 24.53 0.35 -10.61
CA ARG A 168 24.77 -1.03 -11.06
C ARG A 168 26.10 -1.57 -10.57
N ALA A 169 27.17 -0.76 -10.56
CA ALA A 169 28.47 -1.14 -10.01
C ALA A 169 28.44 -1.51 -8.52
N ARG A 170 27.42 -1.03 -7.78
CA ARG A 170 27.17 -1.34 -6.36
C ARG A 170 26.13 -2.44 -6.17
N GLY A 171 25.75 -3.15 -7.24
CA GLY A 171 24.77 -4.23 -7.21
C GLY A 171 23.33 -3.78 -6.98
N LYS A 172 23.03 -2.49 -7.13
CA LYS A 172 21.66 -1.97 -6.98
C LYS A 172 20.88 -2.18 -8.27
N ARG A 173 19.58 -2.49 -8.16
CA ARG A 173 18.67 -2.44 -9.31
C ARG A 173 18.30 -1.01 -9.63
N VAL A 174 18.17 -0.71 -10.91
CA VAL A 174 17.82 0.62 -11.42
C VAL A 174 16.55 0.52 -12.25
N LEU A 175 15.49 1.19 -11.82
CA LEU A 175 14.22 1.29 -12.51
C LEU A 175 14.12 2.66 -13.15
N ILE A 176 13.53 2.74 -14.35
CA ILE A 176 13.43 3.99 -15.09
C ILE A 176 12.00 4.20 -15.56
N ASP A 177 11.44 5.36 -15.22
CA ASP A 177 10.23 5.87 -15.87
C ASP A 177 10.69 6.75 -17.03
N PRO A 178 10.58 6.28 -18.28
CA PRO A 178 11.28 6.91 -19.38
C PRO A 178 10.51 8.11 -19.93
N LYS A 179 11.26 9.08 -20.44
CA LYS A 179 10.74 10.09 -21.38
C LYS A 179 11.48 10.12 -22.71
N GLY A 180 10.75 10.54 -23.73
CA GLY A 180 11.28 10.80 -25.07
C GLY A 180 11.08 9.64 -26.03
N GLN A 181 11.77 9.71 -27.17
CA GLN A 181 11.75 8.71 -28.24
C GLN A 181 13.08 7.95 -28.37
N ASP A 182 14.04 8.27 -27.51
CA ASP A 182 15.36 7.63 -27.48
C ASP A 182 15.60 7.07 -26.08
N PHE A 183 15.63 5.74 -25.99
CA PHE A 183 15.88 5.01 -24.76
C PHE A 183 17.32 4.50 -24.67
N SER A 184 18.19 4.81 -25.64
CA SER A 184 19.59 4.35 -25.64
C SER A 184 20.37 4.84 -24.42
N LYS A 185 20.06 6.04 -23.93
CA LYS A 185 20.61 6.62 -22.68
C LYS A 185 20.28 5.81 -21.42
N TYR A 186 19.30 4.91 -21.48
CA TYR A 186 18.88 4.06 -20.36
C TYR A 186 19.53 2.66 -20.38
N ARG A 187 20.50 2.42 -21.27
CA ARG A 187 21.19 1.13 -21.40
C ARG A 187 21.78 0.66 -20.06
N GLY A 188 21.58 -0.62 -19.75
CA GLY A 188 22.11 -1.29 -18.55
C GLY A 188 21.26 -1.13 -17.29
N ALA A 189 20.13 -0.44 -17.37
CA ALA A 189 19.14 -0.40 -16.29
C ALA A 189 18.50 -1.78 -16.05
N SER A 190 17.95 -2.00 -14.86
CA SER A 190 17.25 -3.26 -14.55
C SER A 190 15.88 -3.33 -15.21
N LEU A 191 15.12 -2.23 -15.17
CA LEU A 191 13.75 -2.17 -15.68
C LEU A 191 13.48 -0.78 -16.26
N ILE A 192 12.77 -0.75 -17.39
CA ILE A 192 12.14 0.47 -17.89
C ILE A 192 10.63 0.25 -17.95
N THR A 193 9.84 1.28 -17.62
CA THR A 193 8.37 1.22 -17.53
C THR A 193 7.63 2.13 -18.52
N PRO A 194 7.85 2.05 -19.85
CA PRO A 194 7.17 2.93 -20.78
C PRO A 194 5.66 2.64 -20.84
N ASN A 195 4.85 3.68 -21.10
CA ASN A 195 3.50 3.43 -21.58
C ASN A 195 3.51 2.95 -23.05
N LEU A 196 2.37 2.42 -23.53
CA LEU A 196 2.27 1.88 -24.89
C LEU A 196 2.67 2.91 -25.96
N THR A 197 2.28 4.17 -25.80
CA THR A 197 2.62 5.24 -26.76
C THR A 197 4.12 5.55 -26.76
N GLU A 198 4.74 5.62 -25.59
CA GLU A 198 6.20 5.82 -25.46
C GLU A 198 6.97 4.63 -26.03
N PHE A 199 6.51 3.40 -25.78
CA PHE A 199 7.09 2.19 -26.35
C PHE A 199 6.98 2.17 -27.89
N GLU A 200 5.79 2.42 -28.44
CA GLU A 200 5.56 2.43 -29.89
C GLU A 200 6.27 3.60 -30.60
N ALA A 201 6.56 4.69 -29.91
CA ALA A 201 7.38 5.77 -30.45
C ALA A 201 8.83 5.31 -30.72
N VAL A 202 9.33 4.32 -29.96
CA VAL A 202 10.67 3.77 -30.11
C VAL A 202 10.70 2.59 -31.09
N VAL A 203 9.77 1.63 -30.94
CA VAL A 203 9.79 0.36 -31.72
C VAL A 203 8.82 0.32 -32.90
N GLY A 204 8.04 1.39 -33.11
CA GLY A 204 6.94 1.45 -34.05
C GLY A 204 5.65 0.80 -33.52
N ALA A 205 4.51 1.11 -34.16
CA ALA A 205 3.19 0.61 -33.78
C ALA A 205 3.10 -0.93 -33.79
N CYS A 206 2.43 -1.50 -32.80
CA CYS A 206 2.25 -2.94 -32.62
C CYS A 206 0.76 -3.31 -32.77
N ALA A 207 0.41 -4.11 -33.78
CA ALA A 207 -0.98 -4.48 -34.02
C ALA A 207 -1.47 -5.61 -33.10
N THR A 208 -0.56 -6.44 -32.59
CA THR A 208 -0.89 -7.61 -31.76
C THR A 208 0.01 -7.74 -30.54
N ASP A 209 -0.45 -8.48 -29.53
CA ASP A 209 0.32 -8.79 -28.32
C ASP A 209 1.60 -9.59 -28.64
N ALA A 210 1.57 -10.40 -29.71
CA ALA A 210 2.74 -11.14 -30.19
C ALA A 210 3.81 -10.20 -30.80
N GLU A 211 3.38 -9.21 -31.60
CA GLU A 211 4.28 -8.18 -32.13
C GLU A 211 4.88 -7.32 -31.02
N LEU A 212 4.04 -6.86 -30.08
CA LEU A 212 4.47 -6.10 -28.90
C LEU A 212 5.52 -6.88 -28.09
N SER A 213 5.27 -8.16 -27.85
CA SER A 213 6.20 -9.02 -27.11
C SER A 213 7.52 -9.23 -27.85
N THR A 214 7.47 -9.45 -29.17
CA THR A 214 8.67 -9.67 -29.99
C THR A 214 9.54 -8.43 -30.06
N ARG A 215 8.94 -7.26 -30.32
CA ARG A 215 9.67 -5.99 -30.36
C ARG A 215 10.14 -5.56 -28.98
N GLY A 216 9.37 -5.85 -27.94
CA GLY A 216 9.76 -5.56 -26.57
C GLY A 216 10.95 -6.39 -26.10
N GLU A 217 11.03 -7.67 -26.49
CA GLU A 217 12.22 -8.49 -26.20
C GLU A 217 13.44 -8.01 -26.99
N ALA A 218 13.26 -7.58 -28.24
CA ALA A 218 14.35 -6.98 -29.03
C ALA A 218 14.88 -5.70 -28.36
N LEU A 219 14.00 -4.80 -27.92
CA LEU A 219 14.39 -3.57 -27.21
C LEU A 219 15.04 -3.87 -25.85
N ARG A 220 14.51 -4.84 -25.09
CA ARG A 220 15.09 -5.28 -23.81
C ARG A 220 16.53 -5.77 -24.01
N ALA A 221 16.75 -6.62 -25.01
CA ALA A 221 18.07 -7.15 -25.32
C ALA A 221 19.00 -6.03 -25.85
N GLU A 222 18.50 -5.15 -26.71
CA GLU A 222 19.26 -4.02 -27.24
C GLU A 222 19.76 -3.10 -26.13
N LEU A 223 18.91 -2.80 -25.14
CA LEU A 223 19.24 -1.90 -24.02
C LEU A 223 19.85 -2.63 -22.82
N GLU A 224 20.10 -3.93 -22.90
CA GLU A 224 20.70 -4.75 -21.83
C GLU A 224 19.89 -4.71 -20.51
N LEU A 225 18.56 -4.76 -20.62
CA LEU A 225 17.66 -4.69 -19.46
C LEU A 225 17.40 -6.07 -18.85
N GLU A 226 17.24 -6.16 -17.53
CA GLU A 226 16.73 -7.39 -16.89
C GLU A 226 15.26 -7.64 -17.29
N ALA A 227 14.48 -6.56 -17.39
CA ALA A 227 13.06 -6.59 -17.72
C ALA A 227 12.59 -5.32 -18.44
N LEU A 228 11.47 -5.43 -19.17
CA LEU A 228 10.72 -4.31 -19.74
C LEU A 228 9.25 -4.46 -19.33
N LEU A 229 8.67 -3.43 -18.71
CA LEU A 229 7.26 -3.42 -18.31
C LEU A 229 6.50 -2.36 -19.12
N ILE A 230 5.60 -2.80 -19.99
CA ILE A 230 4.81 -1.90 -20.83
C ILE A 230 3.44 -1.72 -20.19
N THR A 231 3.08 -0.49 -19.79
CA THR A 231 1.73 -0.19 -19.30
C THR A 231 0.80 0.13 -20.47
N ARG A 232 -0.38 -0.51 -20.51
CA ARG A 232 -1.29 -0.55 -21.66
C ARG A 232 -2.69 -0.06 -21.31
N SER A 233 -2.81 0.89 -20.39
CA SER A 233 -4.08 1.49 -19.96
C SER A 233 -5.12 0.41 -19.60
N GLU A 234 -6.28 0.41 -20.26
CA GLU A 234 -7.37 -0.55 -20.04
C GLU A 234 -6.99 -2.01 -20.35
N LYS A 235 -5.93 -2.23 -21.13
CA LYS A 235 -5.40 -3.58 -21.42
C LYS A 235 -4.48 -4.10 -20.31
N GLY A 236 -4.23 -3.31 -19.26
CA GLY A 236 -3.37 -3.67 -18.13
C GLY A 236 -1.88 -3.48 -18.44
N MET A 237 -1.07 -4.51 -18.21
CA MET A 237 0.39 -4.45 -18.33
C MET A 237 0.98 -5.68 -19.01
N THR A 238 2.12 -5.51 -19.69
CA THR A 238 2.92 -6.60 -20.25
C THR A 238 4.34 -6.54 -19.70
N LEU A 239 4.78 -7.61 -19.05
CA LEU A 239 6.15 -7.77 -18.55
C LEU A 239 6.93 -8.74 -19.44
N ILE A 240 8.08 -8.27 -19.94
CA ILE A 240 9.01 -9.02 -20.79
C ILE A 240 10.32 -9.17 -20.02
N ARG A 241 10.87 -10.39 -19.97
CA ARG A 241 12.06 -10.73 -19.18
C ARG A 241 12.92 -11.72 -19.93
N GLU A 242 14.23 -11.62 -19.73
CA GLU A 242 15.19 -12.53 -20.33
C GLU A 242 14.85 -14.00 -20.00
N GLY A 243 14.81 -14.84 -21.03
CA GLY A 243 14.62 -16.29 -20.87
C GLY A 243 13.24 -16.72 -20.36
N HIS A 244 12.26 -15.80 -20.28
CA HIS A 244 10.90 -16.10 -19.83
C HIS A 244 9.87 -15.73 -20.90
N ALA A 245 8.74 -16.44 -20.91
CA ALA A 245 7.60 -16.03 -21.74
C ALA A 245 7.06 -14.66 -21.27
N PRO A 246 6.57 -13.81 -22.20
CA PRO A 246 5.88 -12.58 -21.87
C PRO A 246 4.71 -12.84 -20.92
N LEU A 247 4.57 -11.99 -19.91
CA LEU A 247 3.49 -12.05 -18.95
C LEU A 247 2.54 -10.88 -19.18
N HIS A 248 1.32 -11.17 -19.59
CA HIS A 248 0.26 -10.19 -19.74
C HIS A 248 -0.67 -10.23 -18.51
N LEU A 249 -0.92 -9.08 -17.91
CA LEU A 249 -1.83 -8.95 -16.78
C LEU A 249 -2.88 -7.89 -17.10
N PRO A 250 -4.17 -8.25 -17.25
CA PRO A 250 -5.23 -7.26 -17.50
C PRO A 250 -5.44 -6.36 -16.28
N THR A 251 -5.94 -5.14 -16.51
CA THR A 251 -6.34 -4.26 -15.41
C THR A 251 -7.57 -4.83 -14.69
N ARG A 252 -7.70 -4.52 -13.40
CA ARG A 252 -8.90 -4.80 -12.60
C ARG A 252 -9.74 -3.55 -12.32
N ALA A 253 -9.33 -2.38 -12.83
CA ALA A 253 -10.06 -1.14 -12.64
C ALA A 253 -11.47 -1.24 -13.26
N GLN A 254 -12.50 -1.03 -12.44
CA GLN A 254 -13.90 -1.04 -12.91
C GLN A 254 -14.38 0.36 -13.31
N GLU A 255 -13.85 1.42 -12.68
CA GLU A 255 -14.20 2.81 -12.94
C GLU A 255 -12.92 3.67 -13.06
N VAL A 256 -12.84 4.51 -14.09
CA VAL A 256 -11.71 5.41 -14.33
C VAL A 256 -12.20 6.85 -14.16
N PHE A 257 -11.67 7.53 -13.15
CA PHE A 257 -11.97 8.93 -12.85
C PHE A 257 -10.86 9.86 -13.37
N ASP A 258 -9.61 9.61 -13.00
CA ASP A 258 -8.44 10.40 -13.41
C ASP A 258 -7.24 9.47 -13.60
N VAL A 259 -6.49 9.62 -14.69
CA VAL A 259 -5.31 8.79 -15.00
C VAL A 259 -3.99 9.44 -14.58
N THR A 260 -4.07 10.66 -14.04
CA THR A 260 -2.89 11.44 -13.65
C THR A 260 -2.15 10.75 -12.49
N GLY A 261 -0.84 10.53 -12.63
CA GLY A 261 -0.01 9.90 -11.59
C GLY A 261 -0.11 8.38 -11.49
N ALA A 262 -0.89 7.71 -12.37
CA ALA A 262 -0.94 6.25 -12.40
C ALA A 262 0.43 5.63 -12.74
N GLY A 263 1.19 6.25 -13.65
CA GLY A 263 2.56 5.83 -13.98
C GLY A 263 3.51 5.91 -12.78
N ASP A 264 3.44 7.00 -12.01
CA ASP A 264 4.23 7.19 -10.78
C ASP A 264 3.93 6.09 -9.75
N THR A 265 2.65 5.74 -9.61
CA THR A 265 2.19 4.66 -8.73
C THR A 265 2.76 3.32 -9.18
N VAL A 266 2.77 3.05 -10.49
CA VAL A 266 3.33 1.82 -11.07
C VAL A 266 4.80 1.69 -10.76
N ILE A 267 5.63 2.70 -11.09
CA ILE A 267 7.06 2.59 -10.88
C ILE A 267 7.42 2.60 -9.39
N GLY A 268 6.69 3.37 -8.57
CA GLY A 268 6.84 3.38 -7.11
C GLY A 268 6.60 1.99 -6.51
N LEU A 269 5.48 1.33 -6.86
CA LEU A 269 5.17 -0.03 -6.41
C LEU A 269 6.14 -1.07 -6.94
N MET A 270 6.58 -0.95 -8.21
CA MET A 270 7.60 -1.82 -8.78
C MET A 270 8.90 -1.72 -7.98
N GLY A 271 9.37 -0.51 -7.70
CA GLY A 271 10.60 -0.28 -6.94
C GLY A 271 10.50 -0.75 -5.50
N LEU A 272 9.39 -0.44 -4.83
CA LEU A 272 9.14 -0.84 -3.46
C LEU A 272 9.09 -2.37 -3.31
N ALA A 273 8.35 -3.06 -4.18
CA ALA A 273 8.24 -4.51 -4.13
C ALA A 273 9.58 -5.21 -4.43
N LEU A 274 10.34 -4.71 -5.41
CA LEU A 274 11.68 -5.25 -5.71
C LEU A 274 12.68 -4.99 -4.58
N ALA A 275 12.58 -3.85 -3.89
CA ALA A 275 13.39 -3.53 -2.71
C ALA A 275 13.05 -4.45 -1.52
N ALA A 276 11.78 -4.84 -1.38
CA ALA A 276 11.32 -5.84 -0.41
C ALA A 276 11.68 -7.30 -0.81
N GLY A 277 12.37 -7.52 -1.93
CA GLY A 277 12.82 -8.84 -2.37
C GLY A 277 11.82 -9.64 -3.20
N HIS A 278 10.69 -9.05 -3.60
CA HIS A 278 9.73 -9.70 -4.50
C HIS A 278 10.32 -9.89 -5.91
N ALA A 279 9.80 -10.87 -6.63
CA ALA A 279 10.14 -11.09 -8.04
C ALA A 279 9.35 -10.13 -8.95
N PHE A 280 9.87 -9.86 -10.16
CA PHE A 280 9.20 -8.98 -11.14
C PHE A 280 7.70 -9.28 -11.39
N PRO A 281 7.25 -10.55 -11.50
CA PRO A 281 5.82 -10.85 -11.67
C PRO A 281 4.96 -10.42 -10.47
N GLU A 282 5.48 -10.57 -9.25
CA GLU A 282 4.80 -10.18 -8.02
C GLU A 282 4.74 -8.66 -7.91
N ALA A 283 5.86 -7.98 -8.21
CA ALA A 283 5.93 -6.53 -8.29
C ALA A 283 4.96 -5.97 -9.34
N MET A 284 4.89 -6.58 -10.54
CA MET A 284 3.93 -6.16 -11.58
C MET A 284 2.48 -6.35 -11.12
N MET A 285 2.18 -7.45 -10.40
CA MET A 285 0.84 -7.69 -9.89
C MET A 285 0.41 -6.60 -8.89
N LEU A 286 1.31 -6.22 -7.98
CA LEU A 286 1.10 -5.11 -7.05
C LEU A 286 0.92 -3.78 -7.79
N ALA A 287 1.81 -3.47 -8.73
CA ALA A 287 1.76 -2.23 -9.51
C ALA A 287 0.46 -2.11 -10.33
N ASN A 288 0.01 -3.19 -10.98
CA ASN A 288 -1.26 -3.20 -11.72
C ASN A 288 -2.48 -3.04 -10.82
N LEU A 289 -2.44 -3.60 -9.61
CA LEU A 289 -3.49 -3.42 -8.62
C LEU A 289 -3.53 -1.97 -8.11
N GLY A 290 -2.38 -1.43 -7.73
CA GLY A 290 -2.30 -0.06 -7.25
C GLY A 290 -2.70 0.97 -8.30
N ALA A 291 -2.24 0.79 -9.54
CA ALA A 291 -2.67 1.59 -10.68
C ALA A 291 -4.20 1.58 -10.83
N GLY A 292 -4.83 0.40 -10.70
CA GLY A 292 -6.28 0.27 -10.80
C GLY A 292 -7.06 0.96 -9.69
N LEU A 293 -6.47 1.13 -8.50
CA LEU A 293 -7.08 1.82 -7.36
C LEU A 293 -6.91 3.33 -7.46
N VAL A 294 -5.74 3.83 -7.85
CA VAL A 294 -5.49 5.28 -7.93
C VAL A 294 -6.27 5.93 -9.07
N VAL A 295 -6.49 5.22 -10.19
CA VAL A 295 -7.27 5.79 -11.31
C VAL A 295 -8.75 5.99 -10.99
N ALA A 296 -9.25 5.38 -9.91
CA ALA A 296 -10.60 5.58 -9.42
C ALA A 296 -10.73 6.81 -8.49
N LYS A 297 -9.62 7.50 -8.19
CA LYS A 297 -9.56 8.68 -7.31
C LYS A 297 -9.30 9.96 -8.11
N PRO A 298 -9.70 11.14 -7.61
CA PRO A 298 -9.40 12.42 -8.25
C PRO A 298 -7.94 12.88 -8.04
N GLY A 299 -7.28 13.34 -9.11
CA GLY A 299 -5.94 13.95 -9.08
C GLY A 299 -4.80 12.95 -8.85
N THR A 300 -3.62 13.46 -8.48
CA THR A 300 -2.44 12.67 -8.07
C THR A 300 -2.65 12.06 -6.68
N ALA A 301 -3.60 11.12 -6.57
CA ALA A 301 -3.89 10.44 -5.33
C ALA A 301 -2.83 9.37 -5.03
N THR A 302 -2.49 9.21 -3.75
CA THR A 302 -1.65 8.11 -3.26
C THR A 302 -2.50 6.91 -2.84
N LEU A 303 -1.84 5.76 -2.72
CA LEU A 303 -2.42 4.51 -2.25
C LEU A 303 -1.94 4.19 -0.84
N SER A 304 -2.85 3.81 0.05
CA SER A 304 -2.49 3.29 1.36
C SER A 304 -2.23 1.77 1.33
N ILE A 305 -1.41 1.29 2.25
CA ILE A 305 -1.15 -0.15 2.38
C ILE A 305 -2.43 -0.96 2.66
N ALA A 306 -3.39 -0.38 3.41
CA ALA A 306 -4.66 -1.01 3.73
C ALA A 306 -5.56 -1.21 2.49
N GLU A 307 -5.56 -0.23 1.57
CA GLU A 307 -6.29 -0.35 0.30
C GLU A 307 -5.68 -1.44 -0.59
N LEU A 308 -4.34 -1.47 -0.70
CA LEU A 308 -3.63 -2.50 -1.46
C LEU A 308 -3.88 -3.90 -0.88
N TYR A 309 -3.87 -4.00 0.44
CA TYR A 309 -4.17 -5.24 1.18
C TYR A 309 -5.59 -5.75 0.91
N THR A 310 -6.58 -4.84 0.97
CA THR A 310 -7.99 -5.14 0.66
C THR A 310 -8.14 -5.63 -0.78
N ALA A 311 -7.50 -4.96 -1.73
CA ALA A 311 -7.61 -5.30 -3.15
C ALA A 311 -6.92 -6.63 -3.52
N LEU A 312 -5.87 -7.03 -2.80
CA LEU A 312 -5.16 -8.30 -3.02
C LEU A 312 -5.98 -9.52 -2.63
N HIS A 313 -6.67 -9.43 -1.49
CA HIS A 313 -7.43 -10.54 -0.93
C HIS A 313 -8.91 -10.52 -1.33
N GLY A 314 -9.38 -9.42 -1.96
CA GLY A 314 -10.77 -9.17 -2.31
C GLY A 314 -11.67 -9.04 -1.09
N ASP A 315 -12.99 -9.01 -1.30
CA ASP A 315 -14.02 -8.95 -0.24
C ASP A 315 -13.94 -10.12 0.78
N LYS A 316 -13.02 -11.08 0.64
CA LYS A 316 -12.79 -12.14 1.63
C LYS A 316 -12.21 -11.65 2.96
N LEU A 317 -11.67 -10.44 3.01
CA LEU A 317 -11.32 -9.78 4.28
C LEU A 317 -12.50 -9.01 4.90
N ALA A 318 -13.54 -8.75 4.10
CA ALA A 318 -14.68 -7.92 4.47
C ALA A 318 -15.87 -8.71 5.00
N GLU A 319 -15.90 -10.03 4.89
CA GLU A 319 -17.07 -10.81 5.34
C GLU A 319 -16.78 -11.64 6.59
N PHE A 320 -17.50 -11.24 7.63
CA PHE A 320 -17.73 -11.92 8.89
C PHE A 320 -17.60 -13.46 8.79
N GLY A 321 -16.95 -14.07 9.77
CA GLY A 321 -17.01 -15.52 9.99
C GLY A 321 -15.67 -16.19 10.24
N VAL A 322 -15.56 -17.45 9.80
CA VAL A 322 -14.41 -18.31 10.09
C VAL A 322 -13.20 -17.89 9.28
N ILE A 323 -12.08 -17.65 9.96
CA ILE A 323 -10.85 -17.12 9.36
C ILE A 323 -9.62 -17.88 9.86
N GLU A 324 -8.65 -18.07 8.97
CA GLU A 324 -7.37 -18.71 9.28
C GLU A 324 -6.45 -17.74 10.06
N PRO A 325 -5.63 -18.23 11.02
CA PRO A 325 -4.81 -17.36 11.88
C PRO A 325 -3.92 -16.37 11.14
N THR A 326 -3.27 -16.79 10.05
CA THR A 326 -2.41 -15.88 9.28
C THR A 326 -3.19 -14.78 8.59
N VAL A 327 -4.40 -15.08 8.09
CA VAL A 327 -5.27 -14.11 7.43
C VAL A 327 -5.90 -13.18 8.46
N LEU A 328 -6.20 -13.68 9.66
CA LEU A 328 -6.70 -12.87 10.77
C LEU A 328 -5.73 -11.78 11.17
N ILE A 329 -4.45 -12.10 11.37
CA ILE A 329 -3.43 -11.13 11.78
C ILE A 329 -3.42 -9.93 10.82
N GLU A 330 -3.47 -10.23 9.54
CA GLU A 330 -3.45 -9.22 8.50
C GLU A 330 -4.79 -8.44 8.43
N ALA A 331 -5.94 -9.11 8.61
CA ALA A 331 -7.27 -8.46 8.69
C ALA A 331 -7.38 -7.49 9.87
N VAL A 332 -6.81 -7.86 11.02
CA VAL A 332 -6.79 -7.04 12.24
C VAL A 332 -5.94 -5.79 12.03
N ARG A 333 -4.74 -5.94 11.49
CA ARG A 333 -3.88 -4.80 11.13
C ARG A 333 -4.58 -3.85 10.16
N ALA A 334 -5.24 -4.40 9.13
CA ALA A 334 -5.98 -3.59 8.18
C ALA A 334 -7.13 -2.81 8.83
N ALA A 335 -7.83 -3.41 9.80
CA ALA A 335 -8.87 -2.73 10.57
C ALA A 335 -8.30 -1.61 11.46
N GLN A 336 -7.22 -1.89 12.18
CA GLN A 336 -6.54 -0.90 13.03
C GLN A 336 -6.01 0.29 12.22
N LEU A 337 -5.45 0.04 11.03
CA LEU A 337 -5.01 1.10 10.11
C LEU A 337 -6.16 1.96 9.57
N ARG A 338 -7.38 1.41 9.52
CA ARG A 338 -8.62 2.18 9.22
C ARG A 338 -9.16 2.93 10.43
N GLY A 339 -8.50 2.83 11.60
CA GLY A 339 -8.95 3.41 12.86
C GLY A 339 -10.07 2.62 13.55
N GLU A 340 -10.34 1.38 13.12
CA GLU A 340 -11.30 0.50 13.78
C GLU A 340 -10.67 -0.10 15.04
N GLN A 341 -11.40 -0.08 16.16
CA GLN A 341 -10.96 -0.67 17.41
C GLN A 341 -11.27 -2.19 17.43
N VAL A 342 -10.23 -3.02 17.51
CA VAL A 342 -10.37 -4.48 17.44
C VAL A 342 -10.37 -5.11 18.83
N VAL A 343 -11.46 -5.82 19.13
CA VAL A 343 -11.66 -6.55 20.39
C VAL A 343 -11.42 -8.04 20.16
N MET A 344 -10.74 -8.72 21.08
CA MET A 344 -10.54 -10.16 21.03
C MET A 344 -10.96 -10.82 22.33
N THR A 345 -11.64 -11.97 22.22
CA THR A 345 -11.94 -12.87 23.34
C THR A 345 -11.64 -14.30 22.93
N ASN A 346 -11.52 -15.21 23.90
CA ASN A 346 -11.34 -16.63 23.62
C ASN A 346 -12.13 -17.56 24.56
N GLY A 347 -12.43 -18.76 24.09
CA GLY A 347 -13.08 -19.78 24.89
C GLY A 347 -13.36 -21.09 24.15
N CYS A 348 -13.87 -22.09 24.87
CA CYS A 348 -14.21 -23.38 24.29
C CYS A 348 -15.52 -23.35 23.48
N PHE A 349 -16.50 -22.57 23.93
CA PHE A 349 -17.84 -22.42 23.32
C PHE A 349 -18.49 -23.75 22.90
N ASP A 350 -18.40 -24.75 23.78
CA ASP A 350 -18.80 -26.12 23.45
C ASP A 350 -20.32 -26.29 23.35
N ILE A 351 -21.06 -25.76 24.33
CA ILE A 351 -22.51 -25.58 24.24
C ILE A 351 -22.81 -24.12 24.57
N LEU A 352 -23.30 -23.39 23.57
CA LEU A 352 -23.69 -22.00 23.70
C LEU A 352 -25.01 -21.87 24.46
N HIS A 353 -25.14 -20.79 25.20
CA HIS A 353 -26.35 -20.39 25.93
C HIS A 353 -26.43 -18.86 25.98
N ALA A 354 -27.55 -18.32 26.47
CA ALA A 354 -27.80 -16.88 26.51
C ALA A 354 -26.65 -16.06 27.12
N GLY A 355 -26.05 -16.53 28.22
CA GLY A 355 -24.89 -15.89 28.82
C GLY A 355 -23.68 -15.72 27.90
N HIS A 356 -23.41 -16.66 26.98
CA HIS A 356 -22.36 -16.48 25.97
C HIS A 356 -22.73 -15.40 24.94
N VAL A 357 -24.01 -15.33 24.54
CA VAL A 357 -24.48 -14.31 23.60
C VAL A 357 -24.37 -12.92 24.22
N ALA A 358 -24.88 -12.75 25.45
CA ALA A 358 -24.78 -11.50 26.20
C ALA A 358 -23.32 -11.06 26.42
N TYR A 359 -22.43 -12.00 26.78
CA TYR A 359 -21.01 -11.74 26.92
C TYR A 359 -20.36 -11.25 25.62
N LEU A 360 -20.64 -11.90 24.48
CA LEU A 360 -20.08 -11.52 23.18
C LEU A 360 -20.64 -10.16 22.73
N GLU A 361 -21.92 -9.86 22.98
CA GLU A 361 -22.49 -8.53 22.72
C GLU A 361 -21.84 -7.43 23.56
N GLN A 362 -21.57 -7.70 24.84
CA GLN A 362 -20.86 -6.75 25.70
C GLN A 362 -19.42 -6.54 25.24
N ALA A 363 -18.72 -7.61 24.84
CA ALA A 363 -17.37 -7.50 24.27
C ALA A 363 -17.37 -6.68 22.98
N LYS A 364 -18.32 -6.93 22.06
CA LYS A 364 -18.46 -6.17 20.81
C LYS A 364 -18.65 -4.68 21.05
N ARG A 365 -19.37 -4.25 22.09
CA ARG A 365 -19.57 -2.82 22.42
C ARG A 365 -18.29 -2.07 22.81
N LEU A 366 -17.19 -2.77 23.05
CA LEU A 366 -15.91 -2.17 23.41
C LEU A 366 -15.10 -1.71 22.18
N GLY A 367 -15.51 -2.08 20.96
CA GLY A 367 -14.84 -1.65 19.74
C GLY A 367 -15.68 -1.88 18.49
N ASP A 368 -15.06 -1.77 17.34
CA ASP A 368 -15.72 -1.87 16.04
C ASP A 368 -15.71 -3.29 15.48
N ARG A 369 -14.78 -4.15 15.92
CA ARG A 369 -14.64 -5.55 15.50
C ARG A 369 -14.46 -6.49 16.68
N LEU A 370 -15.06 -7.67 16.64
CA LEU A 370 -14.91 -8.73 17.65
C LEU A 370 -14.36 -10.01 17.04
N ILE A 371 -13.22 -10.45 17.57
CA ILE A 371 -12.60 -11.74 17.31
C ILE A 371 -12.97 -12.71 18.43
N VAL A 372 -13.37 -13.92 18.05
CA VAL A 372 -13.56 -15.05 18.96
C VAL A 372 -12.56 -16.15 18.61
N ALA A 373 -11.54 -16.31 19.45
CA ALA A 373 -10.59 -17.42 19.37
C ALA A 373 -11.15 -18.68 20.06
N VAL A 374 -11.16 -19.79 19.34
CA VAL A 374 -11.84 -21.02 19.72
C VAL A 374 -10.84 -22.16 19.91
N ASN A 375 -10.83 -22.78 21.09
CA ASN A 375 -10.00 -23.96 21.34
C ASN A 375 -10.37 -25.10 20.38
N ASP A 376 -9.38 -25.79 19.82
CA ASP A 376 -9.60 -27.02 19.07
C ASP A 376 -10.02 -28.21 19.97
N ASP A 377 -10.38 -29.33 19.34
CA ASP A 377 -10.91 -30.48 20.06
C ASP A 377 -9.86 -31.16 20.95
N ALA A 378 -8.59 -31.15 20.53
CA ALA A 378 -7.48 -31.71 21.30
C ALA A 378 -7.17 -30.87 22.55
N SER A 379 -7.15 -29.54 22.41
CA SER A 379 -6.98 -28.56 23.49
C SER A 379 -8.08 -28.69 24.54
N ILE A 380 -9.34 -28.80 24.11
CA ILE A 380 -10.46 -29.01 25.04
C ILE A 380 -10.34 -30.37 25.75
N GLY A 381 -9.96 -31.43 25.04
CA GLY A 381 -9.77 -32.75 25.62
C GLY A 381 -8.71 -32.76 26.72
N ARG A 382 -7.59 -32.03 26.53
CA ARG A 382 -6.55 -31.84 27.56
C ARG A 382 -7.07 -31.04 28.76
N LEU A 383 -7.85 -29.97 28.52
CA LEU A 383 -8.33 -29.06 29.56
C LEU A 383 -9.51 -29.59 30.38
N LYS A 384 -10.43 -30.33 29.76
CA LYS A 384 -11.73 -30.73 30.35
C LYS A 384 -11.97 -32.25 30.37
N GLY A 385 -11.01 -33.03 29.87
CA GLY A 385 -11.04 -34.49 29.84
C GLY A 385 -11.57 -35.08 28.52
N PRO A 386 -11.41 -36.41 28.33
CA PRO A 386 -11.57 -37.07 27.02
C PRO A 386 -13.02 -37.14 26.50
N LYS A 387 -14.01 -36.81 27.34
CA LYS A 387 -15.44 -36.75 26.96
C LYS A 387 -15.83 -35.37 26.40
N ARG A 388 -14.87 -34.45 26.23
CA ARG A 388 -15.09 -33.08 25.77
C ARG A 388 -14.09 -32.79 24.63
N PRO A 389 -14.47 -32.01 23.61
CA PRO A 389 -15.76 -31.32 23.47
C PRO A 389 -16.91 -32.25 23.03
N ILE A 390 -18.14 -31.80 23.24
CA ILE A 390 -19.34 -32.49 22.72
C ILE A 390 -19.53 -32.12 21.24
N ASN A 391 -19.34 -30.84 20.91
CA ASN A 391 -19.43 -30.36 19.54
C ASN A 391 -18.03 -30.22 18.93
N PRO A 392 -17.77 -30.80 17.74
CA PRO A 392 -16.49 -30.64 17.05
C PRO A 392 -16.24 -29.17 16.68
N LEU A 393 -14.96 -28.82 16.55
CA LEU A 393 -14.48 -27.46 16.28
C LEU A 393 -15.24 -26.76 15.16
N ASN A 394 -15.39 -27.42 14.01
CA ASN A 394 -16.07 -26.85 12.84
C ASN A 394 -17.50 -26.37 13.15
N ARG A 395 -18.27 -27.14 13.93
CA ARG A 395 -19.64 -26.78 14.33
C ARG A 395 -19.65 -25.60 15.29
N ARG A 396 -18.74 -25.59 16.28
CA ARG A 396 -18.64 -24.50 17.25
C ARG A 396 -18.31 -23.18 16.56
N MET A 397 -17.33 -23.21 15.64
CA MET A 397 -16.94 -22.04 14.87
C MET A 397 -18.06 -21.55 13.95
N GLN A 398 -18.79 -22.45 13.28
CA GLN A 398 -19.91 -22.09 12.42
C GLN A 398 -21.04 -21.39 13.19
N VAL A 399 -21.37 -21.85 14.41
CA VAL A 399 -22.41 -21.21 15.22
C VAL A 399 -21.96 -19.83 15.69
N LEU A 400 -20.70 -19.69 16.14
CA LEU A 400 -20.13 -18.40 16.55
C LEU A 400 -20.11 -17.39 15.40
N ALA A 401 -19.75 -17.84 14.19
CA ALA A 401 -19.73 -17.01 12.99
C ALA A 401 -21.13 -16.51 12.59
N GLY A 402 -22.19 -17.21 13.02
CA GLY A 402 -23.58 -16.79 12.79
C GLY A 402 -24.11 -15.79 13.81
N LEU A 403 -23.35 -15.44 14.85
CA LEU A 403 -23.78 -14.46 15.85
C LEU A 403 -23.46 -13.05 15.35
N GLY A 404 -24.47 -12.18 15.31
CA GLY A 404 -24.32 -10.80 14.79
C GLY A 404 -23.32 -9.91 15.55
N ALA A 405 -22.90 -10.32 16.75
CA ALA A 405 -21.87 -9.62 17.51
C ALA A 405 -20.43 -9.99 17.11
N VAL A 406 -20.23 -11.06 16.33
CA VAL A 406 -18.91 -11.65 16.05
C VAL A 406 -18.51 -11.36 14.61
N ASP A 407 -17.35 -10.73 14.42
CA ASP A 407 -16.78 -10.48 13.10
C ASP A 407 -15.89 -11.62 12.64
N TRP A 408 -15.02 -12.13 13.52
CA TRP A 408 -14.04 -13.14 13.13
C TRP A 408 -13.99 -14.29 14.13
N VAL A 409 -13.90 -15.52 13.60
CA VAL A 409 -13.77 -16.73 14.40
C VAL A 409 -12.54 -17.50 13.95
N VAL A 410 -11.60 -17.72 14.87
CA VAL A 410 -10.28 -18.30 14.59
C VAL A 410 -10.01 -19.49 15.51
N PRO A 411 -9.46 -20.61 15.03
CA PRO A 411 -9.11 -21.73 15.89
C PRO A 411 -7.71 -21.55 16.50
N PHE A 412 -7.47 -22.17 17.64
CA PHE A 412 -6.12 -22.36 18.19
C PHE A 412 -5.98 -23.71 18.91
N SER A 413 -4.77 -24.28 18.88
CA SER A 413 -4.49 -25.64 19.36
C SER A 413 -3.72 -25.69 20.69
N ASP A 414 -3.09 -24.58 21.07
CA ASP A 414 -2.34 -24.48 22.32
C ASP A 414 -3.25 -24.55 23.56
N ASP A 415 -2.65 -24.79 24.72
CA ASP A 415 -3.39 -24.83 25.99
C ASP A 415 -3.91 -23.44 26.39
N THR A 416 -3.23 -22.38 25.93
CA THR A 416 -3.64 -20.98 26.12
C THR A 416 -3.64 -20.26 24.77
N PRO A 417 -4.44 -19.20 24.60
CA PRO A 417 -4.46 -18.40 23.36
C PRO A 417 -3.25 -17.47 23.20
N GLN A 418 -2.25 -17.53 24.09
CA GLN A 418 -1.21 -16.51 24.22
C GLN A 418 -0.46 -16.24 22.91
N ALA A 419 0.04 -17.30 22.25
CA ALA A 419 0.79 -17.15 21.00
C ALA A 419 -0.04 -16.50 19.89
N LEU A 420 -1.34 -16.83 19.81
CA LEU A 420 -2.24 -16.20 18.85
C LEU A 420 -2.50 -14.73 19.20
N ILE A 421 -2.70 -14.40 20.47
CA ILE A 421 -2.90 -13.02 20.93
C ILE A 421 -1.65 -12.17 20.68
N GLU A 422 -0.46 -12.71 20.92
CA GLU A 422 0.82 -12.02 20.66
C GLU A 422 1.08 -11.79 19.17
N ALA A 423 0.54 -12.65 18.31
CA ALA A 423 0.62 -12.45 16.87
C ALA A 423 -0.43 -11.46 16.34
N VAL A 424 -1.64 -11.48 16.92
CA VAL A 424 -2.77 -10.64 16.49
C VAL A 424 -2.70 -9.22 17.05
N LEU A 425 -2.26 -9.06 18.30
CA LEU A 425 -2.18 -7.78 19.04
C LEU A 425 -3.45 -6.92 18.92
N PRO A 426 -4.59 -7.40 19.46
CA PRO A 426 -5.85 -6.63 19.45
C PRO A 426 -5.75 -5.37 20.32
N ASP A 427 -6.56 -4.34 20.01
CA ASP A 427 -6.62 -3.11 20.81
C ASP A 427 -7.24 -3.36 22.19
N ILE A 428 -8.18 -4.31 22.29
CA ILE A 428 -8.76 -4.73 23.56
C ILE A 428 -8.82 -6.25 23.66
N LEU A 429 -8.20 -6.80 24.70
CA LEU A 429 -8.38 -8.20 25.10
C LEU A 429 -9.46 -8.30 26.18
N VAL A 430 -10.46 -9.15 25.95
CA VAL A 430 -11.61 -9.33 26.85
C VAL A 430 -11.65 -10.76 27.38
N LYS A 431 -11.89 -10.89 28.69
CA LYS A 431 -12.15 -12.18 29.33
C LYS A 431 -13.38 -12.13 30.22
N GLY A 432 -14.20 -13.18 30.18
CA GLY A 432 -15.32 -13.36 31.10
C GLY A 432 -14.91 -14.07 32.39
N GLY A 433 -15.47 -13.61 33.52
CA GLY A 433 -15.33 -14.27 34.83
C GLY A 433 -14.46 -13.51 35.83
N ASP A 434 -14.04 -14.20 36.89
CA ASP A 434 -13.33 -13.59 38.03
C ASP A 434 -11.81 -13.53 37.84
N TYR A 435 -11.35 -13.32 36.60
CA TYR A 435 -9.92 -13.19 36.31
C TYR A 435 -9.40 -11.82 36.74
N ARG A 436 -8.16 -11.77 37.22
CA ARG A 436 -7.44 -10.49 37.30
C ARG A 436 -6.85 -10.18 35.92
N PRO A 437 -6.89 -8.92 35.46
CA PRO A 437 -6.33 -8.53 34.16
C PRO A 437 -4.88 -9.00 33.94
N GLU A 438 -4.09 -9.02 35.02
CA GLU A 438 -2.68 -9.46 35.06
C GLU A 438 -2.47 -10.96 34.82
N ASP A 439 -3.48 -11.80 35.06
CA ASP A 439 -3.41 -13.26 34.93
C ASP A 439 -3.92 -13.76 33.56
N ILE A 440 -4.33 -12.85 32.67
CA ILE A 440 -4.88 -13.20 31.36
C ILE A 440 -3.74 -13.47 30.38
N ALA A 441 -3.66 -14.71 29.89
CA ALA A 441 -2.71 -15.13 28.87
C ALA A 441 -2.75 -14.21 27.64
N GLY A 442 -1.60 -13.63 27.27
CA GLY A 442 -1.46 -12.64 26.19
C GLY A 442 -1.74 -11.18 26.60
N GLY A 443 -2.25 -10.92 27.81
CA GLY A 443 -2.60 -9.58 28.27
C GLY A 443 -1.40 -8.63 28.40
N ALA A 444 -0.25 -9.13 28.87
CA ALA A 444 0.97 -8.33 28.98
C ALA A 444 1.46 -7.81 27.61
N ALA A 445 1.37 -8.63 26.56
CA ALA A 445 1.76 -8.23 25.21
C ALA A 445 0.83 -7.15 24.63
N VAL A 446 -0.49 -7.29 24.86
CA VAL A 446 -1.49 -6.29 24.44
C VAL A 446 -1.23 -4.94 25.12
N ILE A 447 -0.97 -4.93 26.43
CA ILE A 447 -0.65 -3.70 27.18
C ILE A 447 0.66 -3.08 26.69
N ALA A 448 1.70 -3.89 26.46
CA ALA A 448 2.98 -3.41 25.92
C ALA A 448 2.83 -2.78 24.53
N ASN A 449 1.87 -3.24 23.73
CA ASN A 449 1.52 -2.69 22.42
C ASN A 449 0.52 -1.51 22.50
N GLY A 450 0.23 -0.98 23.69
CA GLY A 450 -0.67 0.16 23.89
C GLY A 450 -2.16 -0.18 23.95
N GLY A 451 -2.52 -1.46 23.91
CA GLY A 451 -3.91 -1.94 24.04
C GLY A 451 -4.38 -2.08 25.49
N GLY A 452 -5.65 -2.43 25.66
CA GLY A 452 -6.32 -2.60 26.96
C GLY A 452 -6.70 -4.05 27.26
N VAL A 453 -6.78 -4.39 28.54
CA VAL A 453 -7.32 -5.69 29.00
C VAL A 453 -8.55 -5.41 29.86
N LYS A 454 -9.69 -6.02 29.52
CA LYS A 454 -10.96 -5.86 30.25
C LYS A 454 -11.52 -7.20 30.70
N VAL A 455 -12.10 -7.19 31.89
CA VAL A 455 -12.80 -8.34 32.46
C VAL A 455 -14.28 -7.99 32.53
N LEU A 456 -15.12 -8.82 31.92
CA LEU A 456 -16.57 -8.65 31.94
C LEU A 456 -17.18 -9.63 32.95
N GLY A 457 -18.12 -9.13 33.76
CA GLY A 457 -18.90 -9.97 34.67
C GLY A 457 -19.83 -10.89 33.90
N PHE A 458 -20.00 -12.13 34.37
CA PHE A 458 -21.05 -13.01 33.86
C PHE A 458 -22.41 -12.55 34.41
N GLU A 459 -23.45 -12.58 33.59
CA GLU A 459 -24.81 -12.56 34.12
C GLU A 459 -25.07 -13.85 34.92
N ASP A 460 -25.56 -13.69 36.15
CA ASP A 460 -25.77 -14.78 37.12
C ASP A 460 -26.65 -15.91 36.57
N GLY A 461 -26.21 -17.16 36.76
CA GLY A 461 -27.11 -18.32 36.89
C GLY A 461 -27.06 -19.44 35.85
N VAL A 462 -26.21 -19.39 34.81
CA VAL A 462 -26.19 -20.45 33.78
C VAL A 462 -24.77 -20.89 33.42
N SER A 463 -24.25 -21.91 34.10
CA SER A 463 -22.99 -22.58 33.73
C SER A 463 -23.27 -23.83 32.88
N THR A 464 -22.59 -23.97 31.74
CA THR A 464 -22.67 -25.16 30.88
C THR A 464 -22.39 -26.46 31.66
N SER A 465 -21.46 -26.41 32.62
CA SER A 465 -21.13 -27.57 33.47
C SER A 465 -22.28 -27.94 34.42
N ALA A 466 -22.99 -26.94 34.95
CA ALA A 466 -24.14 -27.16 35.82
C ALA A 466 -25.35 -27.71 35.04
N MET A 467 -25.61 -27.22 33.83
CA MET A 467 -26.67 -27.76 32.96
C MET A 467 -26.41 -29.23 32.57
N ILE A 468 -25.16 -29.59 32.27
CA ILE A 468 -24.80 -30.97 31.93
C ILE A 468 -24.88 -31.90 33.15
N SER A 469 -24.43 -31.46 34.32
CA SER A 469 -24.61 -32.23 35.56
C SER A 469 -26.10 -32.49 35.84
N SER A 470 -26.95 -31.46 35.66
CA SER A 470 -28.40 -31.59 35.81
C SER A 470 -29.05 -32.56 34.83
N ILE A 471 -28.49 -32.77 33.64
CA ILE A 471 -29.00 -33.74 32.65
C ILE A 471 -28.51 -35.15 33.00
N LEU A 472 -27.24 -35.30 33.38
CA LEU A 472 -26.65 -36.60 33.77
C LEU A 472 -27.22 -37.13 35.10
N ASP A 473 -27.60 -36.25 36.04
CA ASP A 473 -28.22 -36.63 37.31
C ASP A 473 -29.71 -37.00 37.16
N ARG A 474 -30.36 -36.68 36.04
CA ARG A 474 -31.75 -37.09 35.75
C ARG A 474 -31.88 -38.50 35.16
N GLU A 475 -30.77 -39.14 34.79
CA GLU A 475 -30.72 -40.52 34.29
C GLU A 475 -30.25 -41.55 35.35
N ARG A 476 -30.15 -41.14 36.62
CA ARG A 476 -30.08 -42.03 37.79
C ARG A 476 -31.40 -42.03 38.54
#